data_AF-M2ZI38-F1
#
_entry.id   AF-M2ZI38-F1
#
_cell.length_a   1.000
_cell.length_b   1.000
_cell.length_c   1.000
_cell.angle_alpha   90.00
_cell.angle_beta   90.00
_cell.angle_gamma   90.00
#
_symmetry.space_group_name_H-M   'P 1'
#
loop_
_entity.id
_entity.type
_entity.pdbx_description
1 polymer ?
#
loop_
_entity_poly.entity_id
_entity_poly.type
_entity_poly.pdbx_seq_one_letter_code
_entity_poly.pdbx_strand_id
1 'polypeptide(L)'
;MDDSEVHAIDVVRIRLGQRYPDLDPEVVGGLIEATLGRLDGCRIRDFVPLLVERAATRTLDATYHRAPESREPRRTPEPPAVTETSEVRTASSVRVRWAVLVRRSPRLS
;
A
#
# COMPACT_ATOMS: atom_id res chain seq x y z
N MET A 1 19.43 13.45 -7.50
CA MET A 1 18.68 13.30 -6.23
C MET A 1 19.65 13.72 -5.13
N ASP A 2 19.21 14.52 -4.17
CA ASP A 2 20.08 15.02 -3.10
C ASP A 2 20.32 13.91 -2.05
N ASP A 3 21.51 13.83 -1.43
CA ASP A 3 21.83 12.79 -0.43
C ASP A 3 20.86 12.81 0.77
N SER A 4 20.35 13.99 1.13
CA SER A 4 19.33 14.15 2.17
C SER A 4 17.98 13.55 1.75
N GLU A 5 17.61 13.72 0.47
CA GLU A 5 16.39 13.15 -0.11
C GLU A 5 16.48 11.62 -0.13
N VAL A 6 17.63 11.06 -0.53
CA VAL A 6 17.87 9.60 -0.54
C VAL A 6 17.72 9.02 0.87
N HIS A 7 18.38 9.63 1.86
CA HIS A 7 18.28 9.18 3.24
C HIS A 7 16.84 9.26 3.78
N ALA A 8 16.13 10.35 3.49
CA ALA A 8 14.74 10.50 3.89
C ALA A 8 13.82 9.46 3.24
N ILE A 9 14.09 9.07 1.98
CA ILE A 9 13.37 7.99 1.31
C ILE A 9 13.66 6.62 1.94
N ASP A 10 14.89 6.34 2.35
CA ASP A 10 15.20 5.11 3.07
C ASP A 10 14.47 5.03 4.41
N VAL A 11 14.36 6.15 5.15
CA VAL A 11 13.53 6.23 6.35
C VAL A 11 12.06 5.95 6.05
N VAL A 12 11.52 6.46 4.94
CA VAL A 12 10.15 6.15 4.49
C VAL A 12 10.00 4.66 4.17
N ARG A 13 10.98 4.04 3.50
CA ARG A 13 10.97 2.59 3.22
C ARG A 13 10.89 1.77 4.51
N ILE A 14 11.69 2.13 5.52
CA ILE A 14 11.68 1.48 6.83
C ILE A 14 10.31 1.64 7.50
N ARG A 15 9.75 2.85 7.54
CA ARG A 15 8.43 3.11 8.15
C ARG A 15 7.31 2.33 7.48
N LEU A 16 7.30 2.27 6.15
CA LEU A 16 6.30 1.50 5.42
C LEU A 16 6.48 0.00 5.66
N GLY A 17 7.72 -0.52 5.71
CA GLY A 17 7.98 -1.92 6.05
C GLY A 17 7.50 -2.27 7.47
N GLN A 18 7.69 -1.38 8.44
CA GLN A 18 7.18 -1.55 9.81
C GLN A 18 5.65 -1.50 9.88
N ARG A 19 5.02 -0.65 9.08
CA ARG A 19 3.56 -0.49 9.06
C ARG A 19 2.85 -1.63 8.33
N TYR A 20 3.50 -2.23 7.34
CA TYR A 20 2.95 -3.33 6.55
C TYR A 20 3.88 -4.55 6.63
N PRO A 21 4.06 -5.17 7.81
CA PRO A 21 5.04 -6.25 8.01
C PRO A 21 4.71 -7.53 7.24
N ASP A 22 3.44 -7.74 6.88
CA ASP A 22 2.99 -8.91 6.13
C ASP A 22 3.19 -8.77 4.60
N LEU A 23 3.62 -7.59 4.13
CA LEU A 23 3.85 -7.34 2.72
C LEU A 23 5.29 -7.62 2.34
N ASP A 24 5.46 -8.18 1.15
CA ASP A 24 6.79 -8.37 0.56
C ASP A 24 7.48 -7.01 0.35
N PRO A 25 8.75 -6.85 0.78
CA PRO A 25 9.45 -5.57 0.73
C PRO A 25 9.61 -5.03 -0.70
N GLU A 26 9.64 -5.90 -1.73
CA GLU A 26 9.70 -5.48 -3.13
C GLU A 26 8.42 -4.77 -3.58
N VAL A 27 7.26 -5.11 -2.99
CA VAL A 27 5.99 -4.41 -3.27
C VAL A 27 6.06 -2.97 -2.76
N VAL A 28 6.59 -2.78 -1.55
CA VAL A 28 6.78 -1.45 -0.97
C VAL A 28 7.83 -0.67 -1.76
N GLY A 29 8.96 -1.30 -2.10
CA GLY A 29 10.03 -0.70 -2.91
C GLY A 29 9.54 -0.25 -4.28
N GLY A 30 8.86 -1.12 -5.03
CA GLY A 30 8.32 -0.79 -6.35
C GLY A 30 7.31 0.35 -6.32
N LEU A 31 6.52 0.48 -5.25
CA LEU A 31 5.57 1.58 -5.10
C LEU A 31 6.26 2.92 -4.79
N ILE A 32 7.32 2.89 -4.00
CA ILE A 32 8.18 4.06 -3.73
C ILE A 32 8.80 4.54 -5.03
N GLU A 33 9.44 3.64 -5.80
CA GLU A 33 10.08 3.98 -7.08
C GLU A 33 9.07 4.52 -8.10
N ALA A 34 7.91 3.88 -8.22
CA ALA A 34 6.86 4.34 -9.11
C ALA A 34 6.34 5.75 -8.73
N THR A 35 6.36 6.10 -7.45
CA THR A 35 5.95 7.43 -6.98
C THR A 35 7.06 8.46 -7.19
N LEU A 36 8.32 8.10 -6.93
CA LEU A 36 9.48 8.94 -7.22
C LEU A 36 9.54 9.31 -8.71
N GLY A 37 9.33 8.35 -9.61
CA GLY A 37 9.27 8.62 -11.05
C GLY A 37 8.17 9.60 -11.46
N ARG A 38 7.06 9.70 -10.71
CA ARG A 38 5.99 10.69 -10.97
C ARG A 38 6.35 12.10 -10.49
N LEU A 39 7.23 12.19 -9.50
CA LEU A 39 7.71 13.43 -8.91
C LEU A 39 9.00 13.91 -9.58
N ASP A 40 9.54 13.14 -10.52
CA ASP A 40 10.73 13.53 -11.23
C ASP A 40 10.50 14.80 -12.08
N GLY A 41 11.48 15.69 -12.08
CA GLY A 41 11.37 17.01 -12.71
C GLY A 41 10.59 18.07 -11.90
N CYS A 42 10.09 17.77 -10.70
CA CYS A 42 9.57 18.80 -9.79
C CYS A 42 10.70 19.70 -9.26
N ARG A 43 10.47 21.03 -9.29
CA ARG A 43 11.48 22.03 -8.87
C ARG A 43 11.74 22.06 -7.37
N ILE A 44 10.73 21.75 -6.55
CA ILE A 44 10.83 21.72 -5.09
C ILE A 44 10.81 20.25 -4.67
N ARG A 45 11.90 19.77 -4.05
CA ARG A 45 12.10 18.36 -3.72
C ARG A 45 12.10 18.03 -2.22
N ASP A 46 12.13 19.05 -1.35
CA ASP A 46 12.14 18.87 0.11
C ASP A 46 10.93 18.08 0.65
N PHE A 47 9.81 18.13 -0.07
CA PHE A 47 8.58 17.44 0.30
C PHE A 47 8.38 16.10 -0.41
N VAL A 48 9.30 15.70 -1.30
CA VAL A 48 9.20 14.43 -2.04
C VAL A 48 9.07 13.24 -1.08
N PRO A 49 9.86 13.10 0.00
CA PRO A 49 9.72 11.97 0.93
C PRO A 49 8.32 11.88 1.54
N LEU A 50 7.76 13.01 1.97
CA LEU A 50 6.42 13.07 2.56
C LEU A 50 5.32 12.73 1.54
N LEU A 51 5.46 13.20 0.29
CA LEU A 51 4.52 12.90 -0.78
C LEU A 51 4.56 11.41 -1.15
N VAL A 52 5.75 10.82 -1.21
CA VAL A 52 5.96 9.39 -1.45
C VAL A 52 5.29 8.57 -0.35
N GLU A 53 5.58 8.86 0.92
CA GLU A 53 5.01 8.14 2.07
C GLU A 53 3.47 8.17 2.05
N ARG A 54 2.88 9.34 1.81
CA ARG A 54 1.42 9.51 1.78
C ARG A 54 0.78 8.81 0.60
N ALA A 55 1.38 8.88 -0.58
CA ALA A 55 0.87 8.21 -1.77
C ALA A 55 0.97 6.69 -1.67
N ALA A 56 2.10 6.19 -1.15
CA ALA A 56 2.32 4.78 -0.89
C ALA A 56 1.30 4.25 0.13
N THR A 57 1.19 4.89 1.30
CA THR A 57 0.21 4.55 2.34
C THR A 57 -1.21 4.45 1.79
N ARG A 58 -1.67 5.46 1.04
CA ARG A 58 -3.01 5.45 0.45
C ARG A 58 -3.24 4.28 -0.50
N THR A 59 -2.23 3.95 -1.29
CA THR A 59 -2.30 2.85 -2.25
C THR A 59 -2.29 1.51 -1.54
N LEU A 60 -1.42 1.34 -0.53
CA LEU A 60 -1.33 0.14 0.28
C LEU A 60 -2.61 -0.07 1.09
N ASP A 61 -3.15 0.97 1.71
CA ASP A 61 -4.44 0.89 2.41
C ASP A 61 -5.56 0.49 1.43
N ALA A 62 -5.68 1.15 0.27
CA ALA A 62 -6.72 0.78 -0.70
C ALA A 62 -6.61 -0.66 -1.24
N THR A 63 -5.40 -1.22 -1.27
CA THR A 63 -5.12 -2.55 -1.84
C THR A 63 -5.17 -3.66 -0.80
N TYR A 64 -4.61 -3.42 0.40
CA TYR A 64 -4.34 -4.43 1.43
C TYR A 64 -5.17 -4.23 2.71
N HIS A 65 -5.62 -3.00 3.04
CA HIS A 65 -6.64 -2.80 4.09
C HIS A 65 -8.00 -3.38 3.66
N ARG A 66 -8.17 -3.74 2.38
CA ARG A 66 -9.31 -4.53 1.90
C ARG A 66 -9.08 -6.05 1.96
N ALA A 67 -8.22 -6.54 2.85
CA ALA A 67 -8.44 -7.87 3.42
C ALA A 67 -9.36 -7.65 4.64
N PRO A 68 -10.57 -8.24 4.67
CA PRO A 68 -11.48 -7.98 5.75
C PRO A 68 -10.78 -8.46 7.02
N GLU A 69 -10.63 -7.55 7.97
CA GLU A 69 -11.04 -7.90 9.32
C GLU A 69 -12.37 -8.62 9.13
N SER A 70 -12.34 -9.95 9.25
CA SER A 70 -13.52 -10.70 9.59
C SER A 70 -14.23 -9.83 10.60
N ARG A 71 -15.35 -9.27 10.18
CA ARG A 71 -16.37 -8.76 11.06
C ARG A 71 -16.64 -9.95 11.95
N GLU A 72 -15.91 -10.12 13.04
CA GLU A 72 -16.28 -11.07 14.07
C GLU A 72 -17.55 -10.45 14.62
N PRO A 73 -18.75 -11.01 14.32
CA PRO A 73 -19.82 -10.73 15.23
C PRO A 73 -19.30 -11.27 16.56
N ARG A 74 -19.42 -10.49 17.63
CA ARG A 74 -19.38 -11.04 18.98
C ARG A 74 -20.45 -12.14 19.07
N ARG A 75 -20.13 -13.36 18.62
CA ARG A 75 -20.92 -14.56 18.91
C ARG A 75 -20.28 -15.13 20.15
N THR A 76 -20.91 -14.77 21.26
CA THR A 76 -20.98 -15.52 22.50
C THR A 76 -20.73 -17.02 22.28
N PRO A 77 -19.84 -17.68 23.04
CA PRO A 77 -19.72 -19.12 22.95
C PRO A 77 -21.00 -19.75 23.52
N GLU A 78 -21.82 -20.33 22.64
CA GLU A 78 -22.76 -21.39 23.03
C GLU A 78 -22.35 -22.65 22.26
N PRO A 79 -21.92 -23.73 22.94
CA PRO A 79 -21.68 -25.02 22.31
C PRO A 79 -22.86 -26.00 22.56
N PRO A 80 -22.95 -27.11 21.80
CA PRO A 80 -22.81 -27.24 20.36
C PRO A 80 -23.91 -28.15 19.75
N ALA A 81 -24.33 -27.89 18.52
CA ALA A 81 -25.10 -28.85 17.74
C ALA A 81 -24.56 -28.98 16.32
N VAL A 82 -23.84 -30.10 16.11
CA VAL A 82 -23.79 -30.97 14.92
C VAL A 82 -23.54 -30.38 13.51
N THR A 83 -22.38 -30.81 13.00
CA THR A 83 -22.11 -31.46 11.70
C THR A 83 -22.31 -30.71 10.37
N GLU A 84 -21.30 -30.92 9.52
CA GLU A 84 -21.27 -30.95 8.04
C GLU A 84 -20.52 -29.78 7.39
N THR A 85 -19.32 -30.00 6.83
CA THR A 85 -18.94 -30.68 5.57
C THR A 85 -18.77 -29.65 4.44
N SER A 86 -17.59 -29.69 3.79
CA SER A 86 -17.25 -29.03 2.52
C SER A 86 -17.09 -27.49 2.58
N GLU A 87 -16.10 -26.84 1.98
CA GLU A 87 -15.36 -27.15 0.75
C GLU A 87 -13.93 -26.57 0.80
N VAL A 88 -13.06 -27.24 0.06
CA VAL A 88 -11.78 -26.73 -0.43
C VAL A 88 -12.02 -25.47 -1.28
N ARG A 89 -11.34 -24.35 -0.99
CA ARG A 89 -11.08 -23.32 -2.02
C ARG A 89 -9.71 -22.69 -1.87
N THR A 90 -8.81 -23.25 -2.68
CA THR A 90 -7.48 -22.78 -3.03
C THR A 90 -7.50 -21.36 -3.61
N ALA A 91 -6.44 -20.61 -3.27
CA ALA A 91 -5.86 -19.45 -3.94
C ALA A 91 -6.79 -18.27 -4.33
N SER A 92 -6.60 -17.14 -3.64
CA SER A 92 -6.94 -15.83 -4.19
C SER A 92 -5.66 -15.04 -4.48
N SER A 93 -5.12 -15.29 -5.67
CA SER A 93 -4.14 -14.42 -6.32
C SER A 93 -4.81 -13.08 -6.58
N VAL A 94 -4.55 -12.09 -5.74
CA VAL A 94 -5.03 -10.73 -5.95
C VAL A 94 -4.06 -10.00 -6.86
N ARG A 95 -4.19 -10.22 -8.18
CA ARG A 95 -3.64 -9.30 -9.19
C ARG A 95 -4.52 -8.06 -9.23
N VAL A 96 -4.18 -7.01 -8.49
CA VAL A 96 -4.90 -5.74 -8.58
C VAL A 96 -4.18 -4.78 -9.53
N ARG A 97 -4.93 -4.45 -10.58
CA ARG A 97 -4.60 -3.54 -11.67
C ARG A 97 -4.38 -2.13 -11.16
N TRP A 98 -3.27 -1.51 -11.57
CA TRP A 98 -2.91 -0.12 -11.27
C TRP A 98 -3.78 0.85 -12.09
N ALA A 99 -5.00 1.12 -11.63
CA ALA A 99 -5.86 2.14 -12.21
C ALA A 99 -5.36 3.54 -11.80
N VAL A 100 -4.39 4.03 -12.58
CA VAL A 100 -4.38 5.38 -13.18
C VAL A 100 -4.97 6.49 -12.29
N LEU A 101 -4.12 7.12 -11.48
CA LEU A 101 -4.36 8.49 -11.04
C LEU A 101 -3.61 9.45 -11.99
N VAL A 102 -4.15 9.60 -13.20
CA VAL A 102 -3.78 10.70 -14.10
C VAL A 102 -4.49 11.96 -13.58
N ARG A 103 -3.74 12.84 -12.91
CA ARG A 103 -4.06 14.26 -12.91
C ARG A 103 -3.00 14.97 -13.76
N ARG A 104 -3.32 15.08 -15.04
CA ARG A 104 -2.66 15.97 -16.00
C ARG A 104 -3.05 17.39 -15.61
N SER A 105 -2.09 18.24 -15.23
CA SER A 105 -2.31 19.69 -15.13
C SER A 105 -1.92 20.33 -16.46
N PRO A 106 -2.78 21.16 -17.08
CA PRO A 106 -2.38 21.96 -18.23
C PRO A 106 -1.47 23.10 -17.74
N ARG A 107 -0.32 23.28 -18.39
CA ARG A 107 0.53 24.45 -18.21
C ARG A 107 -0.16 25.64 -18.88
N LEU A 108 -0.52 26.66 -18.10
CA LEU A 108 -0.85 27.97 -18.65
C LEU A 108 0.47 28.70 -18.88
N SER A 109 0.68 29.11 -20.13
CA SER A 109 1.71 30.05 -20.57
C SER A 109 1.14 31.46 -20.63
#